data_AF-A0A382BCA5-F1
#
_entry.id   AF-A0A382BCA5-F1
#
_cell.length_a   1.000
_cell.length_b   1.000
_cell.length_c   1.000
_cell.angle_alpha   90.00
_cell.angle_beta   90.00
_cell.angle_gamma   90.00
#
_symmetry.space_group_name_H-M   'P 1'
#
loop_
_entity.id
_entity.type
_entity.pdbx_description
1 polymer ?
#
loop_
_entity_poly.entity_id
_entity_poly.type
_entity_poly.pdbx_seq_one_letter_code
_entity_poly.pdbx_strand_id
1 'polypeptide(L)'
;MNSLKQFILILLALVTLIRAEKANKKQGPDTADIVEELNLVTVHAEDAHLPSILAILAKESGFNIVTDPNVNRQEKISIHLDDVPIDQAINLVVRAVGLSYEVVGNSFLVADPKKLKEEVGV
;
A
#
# COMPACT_ATOMS: atom_id res chain seq x y z
N MET A 1 -19.87 -58.22 -34.50
CA MET A 1 -18.52 -57.70 -34.15
C MET A 1 -18.38 -56.17 -34.27
N ASN A 2 -19.38 -55.45 -34.82
CA ASN A 2 -19.25 -54.01 -35.12
C ASN A 2 -19.68 -53.13 -33.93
N SER A 3 -20.66 -53.56 -33.13
CA SER A 3 -21.20 -52.78 -32.01
C SER A 3 -20.21 -52.59 -30.85
N LEU A 4 -19.31 -53.56 -30.61
CA LEU A 4 -18.27 -53.45 -29.57
C LEU A 4 -17.14 -52.49 -29.98
N LYS A 5 -16.75 -52.48 -31.27
CA LYS A 5 -15.77 -51.53 -31.81
C LYS A 5 -16.31 -50.10 -31.79
N GLN A 6 -17.61 -49.94 -32.04
CA GLN A 6 -18.29 -48.65 -32.04
C GLN A 6 -18.41 -48.08 -30.61
N PHE A 7 -18.65 -48.93 -29.60
CA PHE A 7 -18.63 -48.53 -28.19
C PHE A 7 -17.23 -48.12 -27.71
N ILE A 8 -16.19 -48.83 -28.15
CA ILE A 8 -14.78 -48.50 -27.85
C ILE A 8 -14.38 -47.16 -28.48
N LEU A 9 -14.82 -46.87 -29.71
CA LEU A 9 -14.56 -45.59 -30.39
C LEU A 9 -15.26 -44.40 -29.70
N ILE A 10 -16.51 -44.58 -29.24
CA ILE A 10 -17.24 -43.55 -28.50
C ILE A 10 -16.59 -43.29 -27.14
N LEU A 11 -16.14 -44.34 -26.45
CA LEU A 11 -15.43 -44.20 -25.17
C LEU A 11 -14.09 -43.45 -25.33
N LEU A 12 -13.35 -43.73 -26.41
CA LEU A 12 -12.11 -42.99 -26.73
C LEU A 12 -12.38 -41.52 -27.05
N ALA A 13 -13.41 -41.21 -27.82
CA ALA A 13 -13.79 -39.85 -28.16
C ALA A 13 -14.25 -39.04 -26.92
N LEU A 14 -15.01 -39.66 -26.01
CA LEU A 14 -15.46 -39.02 -24.79
C LEU A 14 -14.30 -38.69 -23.84
N VAL A 15 -13.29 -39.57 -23.75
CA VAL A 15 -12.07 -39.32 -22.98
C VAL A 15 -11.23 -38.17 -23.55
N THR A 16 -11.23 -37.99 -24.89
CA THR A 16 -10.53 -36.83 -25.50
C THR A 16 -11.20 -35.49 -25.23
N LEU A 17 -12.54 -35.41 -25.12
CA LEU A 17 -13.22 -34.15 -24.78
C LEU A 17 -12.93 -33.69 -23.35
N ILE A 18 -12.80 -34.60 -22.38
CA ILE A 18 -12.50 -34.24 -20.98
C ILE A 18 -11.10 -33.63 -20.84
N ARG A 19 -10.18 -33.88 -21.79
CA ARG A 19 -8.83 -33.30 -21.76
C ARG A 19 -8.72 -31.89 -22.34
N ALA A 20 -9.76 -31.40 -23.03
CA ALA A 20 -9.71 -30.12 -23.74
C ALA A 20 -10.01 -28.88 -22.88
N GLU A 21 -10.45 -29.02 -21.62
CA GLU A 21 -10.65 -27.87 -20.72
C GLU A 21 -9.38 -27.42 -19.96
N LYS A 22 -8.29 -28.19 -20.02
CA LYS A 22 -7.06 -27.89 -19.26
C LYS A 22 -5.95 -27.25 -20.11
N ALA A 23 -6.29 -26.29 -20.95
CA ALA A 23 -5.30 -25.56 -21.75
C ALA A 23 -5.63 -24.08 -21.95
N ASN A 24 -6.15 -23.38 -20.93
CA ASN A 24 -5.98 -21.92 -20.84
C ASN A 24 -6.16 -21.41 -19.41
N LYS A 25 -5.16 -21.66 -18.56
CA LYS A 25 -4.94 -20.85 -17.35
C LYS A 25 -3.44 -20.60 -17.26
N LYS A 26 -2.98 -19.49 -17.83
CA LYS A 26 -1.65 -18.96 -17.56
C LYS A 26 -1.61 -18.56 -16.08
N GLN A 27 -1.26 -19.49 -15.20
CA GLN A 27 -0.76 -19.19 -13.87
C GLN A 27 0.75 -18.93 -14.01
N GLY A 28 1.09 -17.65 -14.22
CA GLY A 28 2.34 -17.05 -13.74
C GLY A 28 2.23 -16.81 -12.22
N PRO A 29 3.32 -16.46 -11.53
CA PRO A 29 3.51 -16.76 -10.11
C PRO A 29 2.46 -16.11 -9.20
N ASP A 30 1.96 -16.91 -8.26
CA ASP A 30 1.34 -16.44 -7.01
C ASP A 30 2.19 -15.31 -6.39
N THR A 31 1.52 -14.21 -5.99
CA THR A 31 1.87 -13.22 -4.92
C THR A 31 1.89 -11.72 -5.30
N ALA A 32 1.83 -11.27 -6.56
CA ALA A 32 2.30 -9.89 -6.86
C ALA A 32 1.29 -8.84 -7.41
N ASP A 33 -0.03 -8.94 -7.19
CA ASP A 33 -0.98 -7.91 -7.67
C ASP A 33 -1.96 -7.44 -6.58
N ILE A 34 -1.46 -7.11 -5.40
CA ILE A 34 -1.89 -5.85 -4.79
C ILE A 34 -0.75 -4.91 -5.15
N VAL A 35 -0.84 -4.28 -6.33
CA VAL A 35 -0.13 -3.02 -6.49
C VAL A 35 -0.88 -2.09 -5.54
N GLU A 36 -0.49 -2.12 -4.26
CA GLU A 36 -0.75 -0.99 -3.39
C GLU A 36 -0.21 0.18 -4.19
N GLU A 37 -1.10 1.05 -4.67
CA GLU A 37 -0.73 2.18 -5.49
C GLU A 37 0.24 2.99 -4.64
N LEU A 38 1.54 2.75 -4.85
CA LEU A 38 2.58 3.34 -4.06
C LEU A 38 2.52 4.82 -4.42
N ASN A 39 1.88 5.59 -3.55
CA ASN A 39 1.85 7.03 -3.67
C ASN A 39 3.25 7.52 -3.31
N LEU A 40 4.12 7.52 -4.33
CA LEU A 40 5.49 7.95 -4.23
C LEU A 40 5.52 9.47 -4.13
N VAL A 41 6.35 9.98 -3.24
CA VAL A 41 6.55 11.41 -3.00
C VAL A 41 8.02 11.76 -3.13
N THR A 42 8.27 12.99 -3.59
CA THR A 42 9.62 13.53 -3.76
C THR A 42 9.65 14.91 -3.11
N VAL A 43 10.31 15.01 -1.97
CA VAL A 43 10.31 16.23 -1.15
C VAL A 43 11.73 16.55 -0.73
N HIS A 44 12.19 17.73 -1.14
CA HIS A 44 13.46 18.31 -0.70
C HIS A 44 13.15 19.56 0.09
N ALA A 45 13.60 19.60 1.34
CA ALA A 45 13.41 20.74 2.21
C ALA A 45 14.63 20.89 3.11
N GLU A 46 15.12 22.11 3.26
CA GLU A 46 16.20 22.44 4.18
C GLU A 46 15.70 23.47 5.19
N ASP A 47 16.04 23.28 6.46
CA ASP A 47 15.68 24.20 7.54
C ASP A 47 14.17 24.55 7.55
N ALA A 48 13.32 23.55 7.29
CA ALA A 48 11.90 23.72 7.09
C ALA A 48 11.09 23.30 8.33
N HIS A 49 10.00 24.02 8.58
CA HIS A 49 9.07 23.67 9.64
C HIS A 49 8.29 22.40 9.29
N LEU A 50 8.12 21.52 10.28
CA LEU A 50 7.38 20.27 10.12
C LEU A 50 5.99 20.43 9.50
N PRO A 51 5.13 21.40 9.92
CA PRO A 51 3.83 21.58 9.29
C PRO A 51 3.89 21.86 7.78
N SER A 52 4.94 22.57 7.31
CA SER A 52 5.12 22.85 5.89
C SER A 52 5.46 21.59 5.11
N ILE A 53 6.33 20.74 5.66
CA ILE A 53 6.69 19.45 5.05
C ILE A 53 5.47 18.53 4.99
N LEU A 54 4.72 18.40 6.09
CA LEU A 54 3.50 17.60 6.13
C LEU A 54 2.45 18.10 5.12
N ALA A 55 2.32 19.42 4.95
CA ALA A 55 1.41 19.98 3.94
C ALA A 55 1.83 19.62 2.50
N ILE A 56 3.13 19.61 2.20
CA ILE A 56 3.65 19.17 0.90
C ILE A 56 3.33 17.68 0.69
N LEU A 57 3.62 16.83 1.68
CA LEU A 57 3.34 15.39 1.61
C LEU A 57 1.86 15.08 1.41
N ALA A 58 0.95 15.77 2.11
CA ALA A 58 -0.49 15.65 1.90
C ALA A 58 -0.89 16.01 0.46
N LYS A 59 -0.34 17.09 -0.07
CA LYS A 59 -0.63 17.59 -1.41
C LYS A 59 -0.14 16.63 -2.51
N GLU A 60 1.06 16.08 -2.36
CA GLU A 60 1.64 15.17 -3.36
C GLU A 60 0.98 13.79 -3.35
N SER A 61 0.65 13.28 -2.16
CA SER A 61 0.13 11.92 -2.00
C SER A 61 -1.40 11.81 -2.10
N GLY A 62 -2.13 12.92 -1.97
CA GLY A 62 -3.59 12.90 -1.93
C GLY A 62 -4.21 12.41 -0.62
N PHE A 63 -3.39 12.10 0.39
CA PHE A 63 -3.87 11.75 1.73
C PHE A 63 -4.16 12.98 2.57
N ASN A 64 -5.12 12.85 3.47
CA ASN A 64 -5.32 13.86 4.50
C ASN A 64 -4.27 13.69 5.60
N ILE A 65 -3.77 14.79 6.15
CA ILE A 65 -2.87 14.76 7.31
C ILE A 65 -3.42 15.69 8.37
N VAL A 66 -3.72 15.13 9.55
CA VAL A 66 -4.26 15.86 10.70
C VAL A 66 -3.20 15.85 11.78
N THR A 67 -2.90 17.01 12.36
CA THR A 67 -1.89 17.16 13.41
C THR A 67 -2.54 17.57 14.73
N ASP A 68 -2.08 17.01 15.85
CA ASP A 68 -2.46 17.50 17.18
C ASP A 68 -2.06 18.98 17.34
N PRO A 69 -2.84 19.82 18.05
CA PRO A 69 -2.53 21.24 18.22
C PRO A 69 -1.13 21.55 18.78
N ASN A 70 -0.50 20.59 19.48
CA ASN A 70 0.81 20.72 20.09
C ASN A 70 1.95 20.16 19.22
N VAL A 71 1.66 19.66 18.02
CA VAL A 71 2.71 19.20 17.09
C VAL A 71 3.68 20.34 16.81
N ASN A 72 4.94 20.07 17.12
CA ASN A 72 6.00 21.06 17.28
C ASN A 72 6.14 21.94 16.02
N ARG A 73 5.82 23.24 16.17
CA ARG A 73 5.91 24.24 15.11
C ARG A 73 7.28 24.94 15.07
N GLN A 74 8.12 24.73 16.08
CA GLN A 74 9.33 25.53 16.28
C GLN A 74 10.57 24.86 15.73
N GLU A 75 10.65 23.53 15.83
CA GLU A 75 11.78 22.77 15.31
C GLU A 75 11.77 22.75 13.77
N LYS A 76 12.96 22.87 13.22
CA LYS A 76 13.22 22.83 11.79
C LYS A 76 13.97 21.55 11.46
N ILE A 77 13.61 20.96 10.33
CA ILE A 77 14.23 19.73 9.84
C ILE A 77 14.64 19.90 8.39
N SER A 78 15.68 19.17 7.99
CA SER A 78 16.11 19.06 6.61
C SER A 78 15.87 17.62 6.13
N ILE A 79 15.19 17.47 5.02
CA ILE A 79 14.86 16.17 4.41
C ILE A 79 15.14 16.18 2.91
N HIS A 80 15.51 15.02 2.39
CA HIS A 80 15.66 14.76 0.98
C HIS A 80 15.09 13.38 0.69
N LEU A 81 13.91 13.36 0.07
CA LEU A 81 13.17 12.16 -0.29
C LEU A 81 13.00 12.15 -1.81
N ASP A 82 13.35 11.02 -2.44
CA ASP A 82 13.17 10.78 -3.87
C ASP A 82 12.43 9.47 -4.07
N ASP A 83 11.27 9.52 -4.72
CA ASP A 83 10.44 8.36 -5.05
C ASP A 83 10.15 7.46 -3.83
N VAL A 84 9.85 8.09 -2.68
CA VAL A 84 9.62 7.38 -1.42
C VAL A 84 8.12 7.13 -1.23
N PRO A 85 7.67 5.91 -0.87
CA PRO A 85 6.28 5.67 -0.50
C PRO A 85 5.79 6.59 0.62
N ILE A 86 4.59 7.13 0.51
CA ILE A 86 4.06 8.13 1.45
C ILE A 86 4.07 7.69 2.91
N ASP A 87 3.71 6.44 3.20
CA ASP A 87 3.71 5.86 4.55
C ASP A 87 5.13 5.88 5.15
N GLN A 88 6.14 5.57 4.34
CA GLN A 88 7.55 5.65 4.71
C GLN A 88 8.01 7.10 4.89
N ALA A 89 7.63 7.99 3.97
CA ALA A 89 7.95 9.41 4.05
C ALA A 89 7.43 10.03 5.35
N ILE A 90 6.16 9.79 5.69
CA ILE A 90 5.55 10.26 6.95
C ILE A 90 6.27 9.66 8.14
N ASN A 91 6.53 8.34 8.13
CA ASN A 91 7.24 7.67 9.22
C ASN A 91 8.61 8.31 9.50
N LEU A 92 9.39 8.59 8.46
CA LEU A 92 10.71 9.21 8.58
C LEU A 92 10.62 10.63 9.15
N VAL A 93 9.72 11.44 8.59
CA VAL A 93 9.54 12.85 8.97
C VAL A 93 9.07 13.00 10.42
N VAL A 94 8.04 12.26 10.84
CA VAL A 94 7.50 12.41 12.20
C VAL A 94 8.43 11.83 13.26
N ARG A 95 9.18 10.76 12.94
CA ARG A 95 10.17 10.19 13.86
C ARG A 95 11.35 11.11 14.12
N ALA A 96 11.76 11.90 13.13
CA ALA A 96 12.87 12.85 13.28
C ALA A 96 12.65 13.88 14.39
N VAL A 97 11.37 14.13 14.74
CA VAL A 97 10.94 15.10 15.77
C VAL A 97 10.26 14.42 16.98
N GLY A 98 10.43 13.10 17.13
CA GLY A 98 9.90 12.35 18.28
C GLY A 98 8.38 12.16 18.28
N LEU A 99 7.71 12.38 17.15
CA LEU A 99 6.28 12.15 16.99
C LEU A 99 6.00 10.75 16.41
N SER A 100 4.73 10.39 16.36
CA SER A 100 4.26 9.19 15.69
C SER A 100 3.00 9.49 14.89
N TYR A 101 2.55 8.50 14.14
CA TYR A 101 1.35 8.60 13.33
C TYR A 101 0.51 7.34 13.42
N GLU A 102 -0.77 7.51 13.12
CA GLU A 102 -1.72 6.43 12.90
C GLU A 102 -2.49 6.65 11.61
N VAL A 103 -2.86 5.57 10.93
CA VAL A 103 -3.67 5.62 9.71
C VAL A 103 -5.13 5.41 10.07
N VAL A 104 -5.97 6.41 9.76
CA VAL A 104 -7.42 6.37 9.97
C VAL A 104 -8.13 6.64 8.66
N GLY A 105 -8.57 5.58 7.98
CA GLY A 105 -9.14 5.67 6.64
C GLY A 105 -8.13 6.24 5.64
N ASN A 106 -8.48 7.31 4.92
CA ASN A 106 -7.60 8.02 3.97
C ASN A 106 -6.76 9.13 4.65
N SER A 107 -6.44 8.99 5.93
CA SER A 107 -5.83 10.07 6.71
C SER A 107 -4.72 9.58 7.61
N PHE A 108 -3.67 10.37 7.75
CA PHE A 108 -2.65 10.23 8.78
C PHE A 108 -2.96 11.16 9.94
N LEU A 109 -3.14 10.60 11.14
CA LEU A 109 -3.21 11.36 12.38
C LEU A 109 -1.81 11.41 13.00
N VAL A 110 -1.25 12.60 13.14
CA VAL A 110 0.11 12.82 13.65
C VAL A 110 0.05 13.47 15.03
N ALA A 111 0.64 12.81 16.03
CA ALA A 111 0.62 13.28 17.41
C ALA A 111 1.79 12.70 18.25
N ASP A 112 1.85 13.09 19.52
CA ASP A 112 2.74 12.45 20.49
C ASP A 112 2.38 10.96 20.62
N PRO A 113 3.38 10.05 20.61
CA PRO A 113 3.13 8.61 20.71
C PRO A 113 2.29 8.19 21.94
N LYS A 114 2.35 8.95 23.04
CA LYS A 114 1.56 8.67 24.25
C LYS A 114 0.07 8.93 24.02
N LYS A 115 -0.27 10.01 23.30
CA LYS A 115 -1.67 10.36 23.00
C LYS A 115 -2.32 9.35 22.07
N LEU A 116 -1.60 8.91 21.02
CA LEU A 116 -2.13 7.91 20.09
C LEU A 116 -2.49 6.60 20.80
N LYS A 117 -1.69 6.16 21.77
CA LYS A 117 -1.98 4.95 22.57
C LYS A 117 -3.23 5.07 23.45
N GLU A 118 -3.60 6.27 23.85
CA GLU A 118 -4.77 6.54 24.68
C GLU A 118 -6.05 6.64 23.83
N GLU A 119 -5.95 7.12 22.59
CA GLU A 119 -7.09 7.32 21.68
C GLU A 119 -7.55 6.06 20.93
N VAL A 120 -6.71 5.02 20.85
CA VAL A 120 -7.05 3.71 20.24
C VAL A 120 -7.63 2.67 21.21
N GLY A 121 -7.98 3.09 22.44
CA GLY A 121 -8.67 2.24 23.40
C GLY A 121 -10.13 2.01 23.03
N VAL A 122 -10.39 1.04 22.15
CA VAL A 122 -11.72 0.41 21.98
C VAL A 122 -11.96 -0.66 23.03
#